data_AF-A0A3D8Y3L2-F1
#
_entry.id   AF-A0A3D8Y3L2-F1
#
_cell.length_a   1.000
_cell.length_b   1.000
_cell.length_c   1.000
_cell.angle_alpha   90.00
_cell.angle_beta   90.00
_cell.angle_gamma   90.00
#
_symmetry.space_group_name_H-M   'P 1'
#
loop_
_entity.id
_entity.type
_entity.pdbx_description
1 polymer ?
#
loop_
_entity_poly.entity_id
_entity_poly.type
_entity_poly.pdbx_seq_one_letter_code
_entity_poly.pdbx_strand_id
1 'polypeptide(L)'
;MKKLMMLLIGLLFCYAGSAQTLTINTPGANWTLLAPSTLLTAAGTNYTHVETTALNHTLMKVNATLVWSVSVQQSSTSNWDTGLKLFIRRSGDGTGGALLTGNTNYIQLTSTAQPLVGGLLGLGFSRDDIPIQYKIEGISVLLPVKTYSTTILFTVSGL
;
A
#
# COMPACT_ATOMS: atom_id res chain seq x y z
N MET A 1 -35.36 34.02 24.04
CA MET A 1 -33.96 34.42 23.73
C MET A 1 -32.92 33.41 24.22
N LYS A 2 -32.86 33.03 25.51
CA LYS A 2 -31.86 32.07 26.05
C LYS A 2 -31.87 30.68 25.38
N LYS A 3 -33.05 30.13 25.05
CA LYS A 3 -33.17 28.82 24.37
C LYS A 3 -32.69 28.83 22.91
N LEU A 4 -32.81 29.97 22.22
CA LEU A 4 -32.33 30.16 20.85
C LEU A 4 -30.79 30.32 20.83
N MET A 5 -30.23 30.96 21.86
CA MET A 5 -28.78 31.10 22.05
C MET A 5 -28.08 29.75 22.33
N MET A 6 -28.71 28.86 23.13
CA MET A 6 -28.19 27.51 23.36
C MET A 6 -28.21 26.63 22.10
N LEU A 7 -29.20 26.81 21.23
CA LEU A 7 -29.28 26.08 19.95
C LEU A 7 -28.15 26.51 18.98
N LEU A 8 -27.86 27.81 18.90
CA LEU A 8 -26.75 28.32 18.09
C LEU A 8 -25.37 27.86 18.59
N ILE A 9 -25.18 27.76 19.91
CA ILE A 9 -23.95 27.23 20.52
C ILE A 9 -23.82 25.71 20.27
N GLY A 10 -24.92 24.96 20.29
CA GLY A 10 -24.92 23.53 19.94
C GLY A 10 -24.55 23.26 18.47
N LEU A 11 -24.97 24.12 17.54
CA LEU A 11 -24.63 24.04 16.11
C LEU A 11 -23.16 24.40 15.82
N LEU A 12 -22.53 25.24 16.65
CA LEU A 12 -21.09 25.56 16.54
C LEU A 12 -20.18 24.40 16.98
N PHE A 13 -20.71 23.42 17.72
CA PHE A 13 -19.96 22.23 18.17
C PHE A 13 -20.12 21.01 17.24
N CYS A 14 -20.85 21.14 16.13
CA CYS A 14 -20.81 20.17 15.04
C CYS A 14 -19.52 20.35 14.24
N TYR A 15 -18.38 20.03 14.86
CA TYR A 15 -17.10 19.92 14.17
C TYR A 15 -17.20 18.76 13.18
N ALA A 16 -17.25 19.08 11.88
CA ALA A 16 -17.00 18.09 10.85
C ALA A 16 -15.52 17.69 10.97
N GLY A 17 -15.24 16.56 11.60
CA GLY A 17 -13.90 15.98 11.55
C GLY A 17 -13.52 15.80 10.08
N SER A 18 -12.33 16.27 9.68
CA SER A 18 -11.83 15.99 8.33
C SER A 18 -11.62 14.48 8.22
N ALA A 19 -12.47 13.83 7.42
CA ALA A 19 -12.34 12.41 7.16
C ALA A 19 -11.11 12.18 6.27
N GLN A 20 -10.12 11.45 6.78
CA GLN A 20 -9.01 10.97 5.98
C GLN A 20 -9.52 9.87 5.07
N THR A 21 -9.15 9.92 3.79
CA THR A 21 -9.48 8.84 2.85
C THR A 21 -8.22 8.35 2.16
N LEU A 22 -8.13 7.03 2.06
CA LEU A 22 -7.12 6.33 1.30
C LEU A 22 -7.85 5.55 0.21
N THR A 23 -7.58 5.89 -1.05
CA THR A 23 -8.09 5.14 -2.20
C THR A 23 -6.96 4.36 -2.83
N ILE A 24 -7.16 3.06 -3.02
CA ILE A 24 -6.23 2.17 -3.68
C ILE A 24 -6.88 1.72 -4.99
N ASN A 25 -6.28 2.09 -6.10
CA ASN A 25 -6.69 1.65 -7.42
C ASN A 25 -5.59 0.74 -7.99
N THR A 26 -5.94 -0.47 -8.39
CA THR A 26 -5.05 -1.39 -9.12
C THR A 26 -5.53 -1.46 -10.55
N PRO A 27 -4.89 -0.77 -11.52
CA PRO A 27 -5.33 -0.74 -12.92
C PRO A 27 -5.36 -2.13 -13.58
N GLY A 28 -4.68 -3.12 -13.00
CA GLY A 28 -4.79 -4.54 -13.34
C GLY A 28 -5.55 -5.33 -12.28
N ALA A 29 -6.11 -6.48 -12.67
CA ALA A 29 -6.61 -7.49 -11.73
C ALA A 29 -5.52 -7.89 -10.72
N ASN A 30 -5.91 -8.67 -9.70
CA ASN A 30 -5.00 -9.25 -8.70
C ASN A 30 -3.66 -9.68 -9.32
N TRP A 31 -2.54 -9.32 -8.68
CA TRP A 31 -1.22 -9.74 -9.13
C TRP A 31 -1.13 -11.27 -9.03
N THR A 32 -1.17 -11.93 -10.17
CA THR A 32 -1.12 -13.38 -10.29
C THR A 32 0.17 -13.77 -11.00
N LEU A 33 0.89 -14.71 -10.39
CA LEU A 33 2.10 -15.27 -10.95
C LEU A 33 1.80 -16.67 -11.44
N LEU A 34 2.22 -16.97 -12.67
CA LEU A 34 2.11 -18.32 -13.20
C LEU A 34 3.08 -19.25 -12.45
N ALA A 35 2.67 -20.50 -12.28
CA ALA A 35 3.44 -21.48 -11.53
C ALA A 35 4.86 -21.63 -12.11
N PRO A 36 5.90 -21.76 -11.27
CA PRO A 36 7.28 -21.90 -11.73
C PRO A 36 7.48 -23.07 -12.69
N SER A 37 6.65 -24.12 -12.59
CA SER A 37 6.66 -25.28 -13.49
C SER A 37 6.52 -24.92 -14.98
N THR A 38 5.87 -23.81 -15.30
CA THR A 38 5.74 -23.31 -16.69
C THR A 38 6.98 -22.57 -17.19
N LEU A 39 7.89 -22.20 -16.29
CA LEU A 39 9.14 -21.47 -16.57
C LEU A 39 10.37 -22.40 -16.58
N LEU A 40 10.20 -23.69 -16.28
CA LEU A 40 11.29 -24.66 -16.24
C LEU A 40 11.67 -25.11 -17.66
N THR A 41 12.86 -24.70 -18.10
CA THR A 41 13.42 -25.07 -19.40
C THR A 41 14.38 -26.27 -19.33
N ALA A 42 14.80 -26.70 -18.13
CA ALA A 42 15.68 -27.86 -17.94
C ALA A 42 15.47 -28.53 -16.57
N ALA A 43 15.67 -29.85 -16.51
CA ALA A 43 15.60 -30.62 -15.27
C ALA A 43 16.92 -30.55 -14.47
N GLY A 44 16.83 -30.65 -13.14
CA GLY A 44 17.97 -30.97 -12.26
C GLY A 44 18.64 -29.79 -11.54
N THR A 45 18.18 -28.55 -11.71
CA THR A 45 18.69 -27.39 -10.93
C THR A 45 17.56 -26.63 -10.24
N ASN A 46 17.84 -26.04 -9.07
CA ASN A 46 16.89 -25.17 -8.41
C ASN A 46 16.66 -23.91 -9.26
N TYR A 47 15.45 -23.73 -9.75
CA TYR A 47 15.05 -22.50 -10.43
C TYR A 47 14.72 -21.44 -9.40
N THR A 48 15.55 -20.41 -9.27
CA THR A 48 15.28 -19.24 -8.41
C THR A 48 14.85 -18.08 -9.27
N HIS A 49 13.68 -17.49 -8.98
CA HIS A 49 13.14 -16.37 -9.75
C HIS A 49 12.79 -15.17 -8.88
N VAL A 50 12.95 -13.98 -9.46
CA VAL A 50 12.57 -12.71 -8.87
C VAL A 50 11.64 -12.03 -9.86
N GLU A 51 10.44 -11.67 -9.40
CA GLU A 51 9.43 -11.06 -10.24
C GLU A 51 9.07 -9.67 -9.72
N THR A 52 8.90 -8.73 -10.65
CA THR A 52 8.59 -7.33 -10.34
C THR A 52 7.40 -6.87 -11.17
N THR A 53 6.46 -6.22 -10.52
CA THR A 53 5.27 -5.62 -11.17
C THR A 53 5.62 -4.38 -12.00
N ALA A 54 4.67 -3.91 -12.82
CA ALA A 54 4.76 -2.59 -13.46
C ALA A 54 4.91 -1.45 -12.43
N LEU A 55 5.54 -0.35 -12.83
CA LEU A 55 5.83 0.79 -11.92
C LEU A 55 4.56 1.36 -11.26
N ASN A 56 3.44 1.37 -11.97
CA ASN A 56 2.14 1.90 -11.55
C ASN A 56 1.12 0.77 -11.29
N HIS A 57 1.57 -0.38 -10.77
CA HIS A 57 0.68 -1.51 -10.51
C HIS A 57 -0.44 -1.17 -9.51
N THR A 58 -0.12 -0.37 -8.50
CA THR A 58 -1.11 0.24 -7.61
C THR A 58 -0.96 1.76 -7.65
N LEU A 59 -2.07 2.47 -7.77
CA LEU A 59 -2.19 3.91 -7.68
C LEU A 59 -2.87 4.23 -6.35
N MET A 60 -2.18 4.97 -5.50
CA MET A 60 -2.66 5.39 -4.20
C MET A 60 -3.04 6.86 -4.23
N LYS A 61 -4.24 7.19 -3.74
CA LYS A 61 -4.68 8.55 -3.49
C LYS A 61 -4.90 8.74 -1.99
N VAL A 62 -4.32 9.81 -1.46
CA VAL A 62 -4.47 10.18 -0.05
C VAL A 62 -5.10 11.56 0.03
N ASN A 63 -6.21 11.65 0.77
CA ASN A 63 -6.83 12.92 1.13
C ASN A 63 -6.80 13.05 2.66
N ALA A 64 -5.99 13.99 3.14
CA ALA A 64 -5.79 14.28 4.55
C ALA A 64 -5.43 15.77 4.73
N THR A 65 -5.66 16.31 5.92
CA THR A 65 -5.74 17.75 6.18
C THR A 65 -4.38 18.44 6.27
N LEU A 66 -3.45 17.90 7.06
CA LEU A 66 -2.21 18.61 7.36
C LEU A 66 -0.97 17.72 7.30
N VAL A 67 -0.98 16.63 8.07
CA VAL A 67 0.13 15.70 8.20
C VAL A 67 -0.45 14.31 8.13
N TRP A 68 0.10 13.46 7.28
CA TRP A 68 -0.35 12.09 7.15
C TRP A 68 0.79 11.13 6.88
N SER A 69 0.58 9.88 7.25
CA SER A 69 1.45 8.76 6.90
C SER A 69 0.61 7.56 6.51
N VAL A 70 1.11 6.82 5.54
CA VAL A 70 0.58 5.53 5.14
C VAL A 70 1.58 4.47 5.54
N SER A 71 1.14 3.59 6.43
CA SER A 71 1.86 2.38 6.80
C SER A 71 1.35 1.20 6.01
N VAL A 72 2.21 0.23 5.80
CA VAL A 72 1.92 -0.99 5.04
C VAL A 72 2.36 -2.21 5.84
N GLN A 73 1.58 -3.28 5.76
CA GLN A 73 1.93 -4.59 6.29
C GLN A 73 1.37 -5.71 5.43
N GLN A 74 2.04 -6.85 5.48
CA GLN A 74 1.51 -8.09 4.95
C GLN A 74 0.58 -8.72 5.98
N SER A 75 -0.69 -8.90 5.63
CA SER A 75 -1.62 -9.69 6.44
C SER A 75 -1.26 -11.16 6.34
N SER A 76 -1.03 -11.79 7.48
CA SER A 76 -0.73 -13.21 7.59
C SER A 76 -1.91 -14.04 7.09
N THR A 77 -1.78 -14.59 5.89
CA THR A 77 -2.66 -15.61 5.33
C THR A 77 -2.07 -16.99 5.63
N SER A 78 -2.92 -17.99 5.88
CA SER A 78 -2.45 -19.30 6.37
C SER A 78 -1.57 -20.08 5.39
N ASN A 79 -1.52 -19.68 4.12
CA ASN A 79 -0.83 -20.40 3.06
C ASN A 79 0.50 -19.77 2.62
N TRP A 80 0.90 -18.58 3.11
CA TRP A 80 2.14 -17.91 2.71
C TRP A 80 3.39 -18.67 3.17
N ASP A 81 4.39 -18.81 2.29
CA ASP A 81 5.65 -19.48 2.62
C ASP A 81 6.66 -18.53 3.26
N THR A 82 7.49 -19.01 4.19
CA THR A 82 8.58 -18.21 4.76
C THR A 82 9.75 -18.02 3.77
N GLY A 83 9.86 -18.89 2.75
CA GLY A 83 10.79 -18.71 1.64
C GLY A 83 10.40 -17.56 0.71
N LEU A 84 9.12 -17.17 0.67
CA LEU A 84 8.63 -16.08 -0.18
C LEU A 84 8.73 -14.73 0.53
N LYS A 85 9.44 -13.80 -0.08
CA LYS A 85 9.64 -12.45 0.43
C LYS A 85 8.96 -11.45 -0.49
N LEU A 86 7.98 -10.73 0.05
CA LEU A 86 7.27 -9.69 -0.67
C LEU A 86 7.87 -8.32 -0.31
N PHE A 87 8.10 -7.49 -1.31
CA PHE A 87 8.65 -6.16 -1.18
C PHE A 87 7.76 -5.13 -1.85
N ILE A 88 7.81 -3.90 -1.34
CA ILE A 88 7.05 -2.77 -1.84
C ILE A 88 7.91 -1.52 -1.90
N ARG A 89 7.63 -0.62 -2.84
CA ARG A 89 8.15 0.75 -2.86
C ARG A 89 7.15 1.69 -3.52
N ARG A 90 7.33 3.00 -3.30
CA ARG A 90 6.80 4.01 -4.23
C ARG A 90 7.75 4.10 -5.44
N SER A 91 7.19 4.10 -6.65
CA SER A 91 7.97 4.26 -7.89
C SER A 91 7.99 5.70 -8.39
N GLY A 92 7.22 6.59 -7.75
CA GLY A 92 7.10 8.00 -8.08
C GLY A 92 6.30 8.77 -7.02
N ASP A 93 5.98 10.02 -7.33
CA ASP A 93 5.28 10.94 -6.40
C ASP A 93 3.80 11.15 -6.75
N GLY A 94 3.35 10.66 -7.90
CA GLY A 94 2.02 10.99 -8.42
C GLY A 94 1.86 12.48 -8.71
N THR A 95 0.65 13.00 -8.55
CA THR A 95 0.31 14.42 -8.78
C THR A 95 -0.31 15.04 -7.54
N GLY A 96 -0.13 16.35 -7.33
CA GLY A 96 -0.70 17.08 -6.19
C GLY A 96 0.29 18.02 -5.51
N GLY A 97 -0.21 18.79 -4.53
CA GLY A 97 0.54 19.86 -3.87
C GLY A 97 1.23 19.46 -2.56
N ALA A 98 0.90 18.29 -1.99
CA ALA A 98 1.54 17.84 -0.77
C ALA A 98 3.00 17.44 -1.01
N LEU A 99 3.88 17.80 -0.06
CA LEU A 99 5.26 17.33 -0.03
C LEU A 99 5.28 15.87 0.39
N LEU A 100 5.94 15.02 -0.39
CA LEU A 100 6.03 13.58 -0.12
C LEU A 100 7.38 13.20 0.50
N THR A 101 7.31 12.28 1.45
CA THR A 101 8.46 11.61 2.06
C THR A 101 8.21 10.10 2.09
N GLY A 102 9.25 9.29 2.30
CA GLY A 102 9.13 7.83 2.41
C GLY A 102 9.88 7.05 1.33
N ASN A 103 9.58 5.76 1.22
CA ASN A 103 10.46 4.74 0.64
C ASN A 103 10.35 4.61 -0.89
N THR A 104 11.37 5.09 -1.60
CA THR A 104 11.63 4.81 -3.04
C THR A 104 12.43 3.53 -3.28
N ASN A 105 13.07 3.01 -2.24
CA ASN A 105 13.72 1.72 -2.25
C ASN A 105 12.74 0.64 -1.78
N TYR A 106 12.96 -0.58 -2.24
CA TYR A 106 12.16 -1.72 -1.81
C TYR A 106 12.36 -1.99 -0.31
N ILE A 107 11.25 -2.00 0.42
CA ILE A 107 11.20 -2.50 1.80
C ILE A 107 10.51 -3.87 1.80
N GLN A 108 11.01 -4.80 2.60
CA GLN A 108 10.40 -6.12 2.75
C GLN A 108 9.16 -5.99 3.63
N LEU A 109 8.01 -6.41 3.12
CA LEU A 109 6.79 -6.50 3.90
C LEU A 109 6.87 -7.61 4.94
N THR A 110 6.35 -7.31 6.12
CA THR A 110 6.23 -8.24 7.24
C THR A 110 4.84 -8.12 7.84
N SER A 111 4.52 -8.93 8.85
CA SER A 111 3.29 -8.82 9.62
C SER A 111 3.20 -7.56 10.48
N THR A 112 4.29 -6.79 10.58
CA THR A 112 4.37 -5.55 11.35
C THR A 112 4.23 -4.36 10.41
N ALA A 113 3.38 -3.40 10.79
CA ALA A 113 3.22 -2.13 10.08
C ALA A 113 4.55 -1.38 9.95
N GLN A 114 4.90 -1.03 8.71
CA GLN A 114 6.08 -0.26 8.36
C GLN A 114 5.66 1.01 7.61
N PRO A 115 6.32 2.16 7.83
CA PRO A 115 6.00 3.38 7.10
C PRO A 115 6.37 3.21 5.62
N LEU A 116 5.44 3.51 4.72
CA LEU A 116 5.68 3.49 3.27
C LEU A 116 5.92 4.90 2.75
N VAL A 117 4.97 5.79 3.00
CA VAL A 117 4.92 7.14 2.46
C VAL A 117 4.26 8.07 3.46
N GLY A 118 4.73 9.30 3.55
CA GLY A 118 4.10 10.34 4.36
C GLY A 118 4.02 11.64 3.59
N GLY A 119 3.08 12.50 3.99
CA GLY A 119 2.87 13.80 3.40
C GLY A 119 2.76 14.91 4.43
N LEU A 120 3.23 16.10 4.02
CA LEU A 120 3.13 17.34 4.77
C LEU A 120 2.60 18.44 3.84
N LEU A 121 1.74 19.31 4.37
CA LEU A 121 1.02 20.39 3.65
C LEU A 121 -0.06 19.80 2.70
N GLY A 122 -1.27 20.33 2.58
CA GLY A 122 -1.88 21.50 3.18
C GLY A 122 -3.39 21.51 2.90
N LEU A 123 -4.08 22.48 3.50
CA LEU A 123 -5.51 22.74 3.35
C LEU A 123 -5.92 22.71 1.86
N GLY A 124 -6.48 21.59 1.40
CA GLY A 124 -6.96 21.39 0.02
C GLY A 124 -5.97 20.75 -0.97
N PHE A 125 -4.77 20.35 -0.55
CA PHE A 125 -3.79 19.68 -1.41
C PHE A 125 -3.81 18.17 -1.17
N SER A 126 -4.48 17.43 -2.07
CA SER A 126 -4.37 15.97 -2.13
C SER A 126 -3.04 15.54 -2.76
N ARG A 127 -2.68 14.28 -2.54
CA ARG A 127 -1.82 13.56 -3.46
C ARG A 127 -2.61 12.45 -4.13
N ASP A 128 -2.63 12.52 -5.45
CA ASP A 128 -3.32 11.63 -6.34
C ASP A 128 -2.32 10.76 -7.09
N ASP A 129 -2.71 9.53 -7.39
CA ASP A 129 -1.98 8.60 -8.24
C ASP A 129 -0.51 8.36 -7.84
N ILE A 130 -0.22 8.27 -6.53
CA ILE A 130 1.09 7.84 -6.03
C ILE A 130 1.32 6.41 -6.54
N PRO A 131 2.29 6.17 -7.45
CA PRO A 131 2.46 4.86 -8.05
C PRO A 131 3.30 3.96 -7.14
N ILE A 132 2.80 2.76 -6.92
CA ILE A 132 3.36 1.75 -6.04
C ILE A 132 3.73 0.51 -6.87
N GLN A 133 4.90 -0.04 -6.56
CA GLN A 133 5.46 -1.20 -7.24
C GLN A 133 5.82 -2.28 -6.21
N TYR A 134 5.53 -3.52 -6.57
CA TYR A 134 5.84 -4.72 -5.79
C TYR A 134 6.92 -5.57 -6.45
N LYS A 135 7.68 -6.27 -5.62
CA LYS A 135 8.67 -7.27 -6.01
C LYS A 135 8.51 -8.49 -5.12
N ILE A 136 8.64 -9.69 -5.67
CA ILE A 136 8.68 -10.94 -4.91
C ILE A 136 9.99 -11.66 -5.18
N GLU A 137 10.56 -12.22 -4.11
CA GLU A 137 11.78 -13.02 -4.16
C GLU A 137 11.54 -14.38 -3.49
N GLY A 138 12.39 -15.35 -3.80
CA GLY A 138 12.33 -16.69 -3.23
C GLY A 138 11.40 -17.64 -3.96
N ILE A 139 10.94 -17.28 -5.17
CA ILE A 139 10.22 -18.19 -6.04
C ILE A 139 11.16 -19.33 -6.42
N SER A 140 10.79 -20.56 -6.06
CA SER A 140 11.62 -21.74 -6.25
C SER A 140 10.81 -23.00 -6.54
N VAL A 141 11.40 -23.95 -7.28
CA VAL A 141 10.87 -25.31 -7.45
C VAL A 141 10.89 -26.14 -6.16
N LEU A 142 11.65 -25.70 -5.15
CA LEU A 142 11.68 -26.33 -3.84
C LEU A 142 10.45 -25.95 -3.00
N LEU A 143 9.72 -24.90 -3.38
CA LEU A 143 8.47 -24.56 -2.72
C LEU A 143 7.40 -25.59 -3.06
N PRO A 144 6.57 -26.00 -2.08
CA PRO A 144 5.41 -26.84 -2.33
C PRO A 144 4.52 -26.29 -3.46
N VAL A 145 4.08 -27.17 -4.36
CA VAL A 145 3.17 -26.78 -5.45
C VAL A 145 1.78 -26.52 -4.89
N LYS A 146 1.52 -25.26 -4.52
CA LYS A 146 0.23 -24.78 -4.05
C LYS A 146 0.03 -23.31 -4.42
N THR A 147 -1.20 -22.84 -4.27
CA THR A 147 -1.48 -21.41 -4.42
C THR A 147 -1.10 -20.68 -3.15
N TYR A 148 -0.20 -19.71 -3.30
CA TYR A 148 0.19 -18.76 -2.26
C TYR A 148 -0.59 -17.46 -2.48
N SER A 149 -1.25 -16.96 -1.44
CA SER A 149 -2.01 -15.71 -1.49
C SER A 149 -1.69 -14.91 -0.24
N THR A 150 -1.62 -13.59 -0.33
CA THR A 150 -1.50 -12.71 0.84
C THR A 150 -2.20 -11.39 0.56
N THR A 151 -2.58 -10.68 1.62
CA THR A 151 -3.22 -9.37 1.50
C THR A 151 -2.26 -8.31 2.00
N ILE A 152 -2.04 -7.27 1.21
CA ILE A 152 -1.27 -6.10 1.61
C ILE A 152 -2.25 -5.10 2.22
N LEU A 153 -2.07 -4.81 3.51
CA LEU A 153 -2.90 -3.84 4.23
C LEU A 153 -2.20 -2.49 4.25
N PHE A 154 -2.92 -1.46 3.79
CA PHE A 154 -2.51 -0.07 3.92
C PHE A 154 -3.33 0.61 5.01
N THR A 155 -2.65 1.33 5.90
CA THR A 155 -3.26 2.09 6.97
C THR A 155 -2.85 3.54 6.85
N VAL A 156 -3.82 4.44 6.68
CA VAL A 156 -3.59 5.88 6.73
C VAL A 156 -3.78 6.37 8.17
N SER A 157 -2.90 7.26 8.60
CA SER A 157 -3.00 7.99 9.86
C SER A 157 -2.56 9.43 9.65
N GLY A 158 -3.13 10.37 10.38
CA GLY A 158 -2.80 11.79 10.21
C GLY A 158 -3.61 12.72 11.10
N LEU A 159 -3.37 14.02 10.93
CA LEU A 159 -4.10 15.15 11.53
C LEU A 159 -4.77 15.97 10.42
#